data_AF-A0A1T5JSU1-F1
#
_entry.id   AF-A0A1T5JSU1-F1
#
_cell.length_a   1.000
_cell.length_b   1.000
_cell.length_c   1.000
_cell.angle_alpha   90.00
_cell.angle_beta   90.00
_cell.angle_gamma   90.00
#
_symmetry.space_group_name_H-M   'P 1'
#
loop_
_entity.id
_entity.type
_entity.pdbx_description
1 polymer ?
#
loop_
_entity_poly.entity_id
_entity_poly.type
_entity_poly.pdbx_seq_one_letter_code
_entity_poly.pdbx_strand_id
1 'polypeptide(L)' 'MMTSSVISIKTIKEKMIPILKSYPVDKAILVGSSVKDEAIYGSDIDLYIDTKKY' A
#
# COMPACT_ATOMS: atom_id res chain seq x y z
N MET A 1 -8.70 19.98 -16.65
CA MET A 1 -8.91 18.76 -15.84
C MET A 1 -7.56 18.30 -15.35
N MET A 2 -7.31 18.26 -14.04
CA MET A 2 -6.14 17.53 -13.54
C MET A 2 -6.42 16.04 -13.75
N THR A 3 -5.62 15.40 -14.58
CA THR A 3 -5.55 13.94 -14.65
C THR A 3 -4.93 13.46 -13.34
N SER A 4 -5.75 13.36 -12.28
CA SER A 4 -5.34 12.78 -11.02
C SER A 4 -5.33 11.26 -11.19
N SER A 5 -4.17 10.72 -11.56
CA SER A 5 -3.99 9.28 -11.66
C SER A 5 -4.07 8.68 -10.27
N VAL A 6 -5.02 7.77 -10.05
CA VAL A 6 -4.99 6.85 -8.90
C VAL A 6 -3.63 6.14 -8.90
N ILE A 7 -2.96 6.08 -7.75
CA ILE A 7 -1.65 5.44 -7.64
C ILE A 7 -1.76 3.95 -7.98
N SER A 8 -0.90 3.46 -8.86
CA SER A 8 -0.94 2.05 -9.25
C SER A 8 -0.45 1.14 -8.11
N ILE A 9 -0.98 -0.08 -8.03
CA ILE A 9 -0.49 -1.13 -7.10
C ILE A 9 1.02 -1.34 -7.25
N LYS A 10 1.55 -1.26 -8.49
CA LYS A 10 2.99 -1.36 -8.75
C LYS A 10 3.76 -0.26 -8.03
N THR A 11 3.33 0.99 -8.16
CA THR A 11 3.97 2.15 -7.51
C THR A 11 3.87 2.06 -5.98
N ILE A 12 2.74 1.59 -5.45
CA ILE A 12 2.59 1.32 -4.01
C ILE A 12 3.66 0.33 -3.56
N LYS A 13 3.76 -0.83 -4.22
CA LYS A 13 4.74 -1.87 -3.87
C LYS A 13 6.18 -1.38 -3.96
N GLU A 14 6.54 -0.68 -5.03
CA GLU A 14 7.89 -0.13 -5.25
C GLU A 14 8.31 0.84 -4.12
N LYS A 15 7.39 1.67 -3.63
CA LYS A 15 7.68 2.61 -2.54
C LYS A 15 7.65 1.95 -1.16
N MET A 16 6.72 1.02 -0.95
CA MET A 16 6.46 0.44 0.37
C MET A 16 7.42 -0.67 0.77
N ILE A 17 7.76 -1.57 -0.16
CA ILE A 17 8.61 -2.73 0.15
C ILE A 17 9.96 -2.33 0.77
N PRO A 18 10.69 -1.31 0.26
CA PRO A 18 11.94 -0.88 0.86
C PRO A 18 11.76 -0.39 2.30
N ILE A 19 10.69 0.37 2.57
CA ILE A 19 10.38 0.89 3.91
C ILE A 19 10.10 -0.26 4.86
N LEU A 20 9.20 -1.18 4.49
CA LEU A 20 8.79 -2.29 5.35
C LEU A 20 9.94 -3.24 5.68
N LYS A 21 10.90 -3.42 4.75
CA LYS A 21 12.12 -4.22 4.98
C LYS A 21 13.06 -3.64 6.05
N SER A 22 12.93 -2.36 6.38
CA SER A 22 13.71 -1.71 7.44
C SER A 22 13.13 -1.94 8.85
N TYR A 23 12.00 -2.63 8.96
CA TYR A 23 11.30 -2.92 10.22
C TYR A 23 11.07 -4.43 10.39
N PRO A 24 10.75 -4.92 11.60
CA PRO A 24 10.46 -6.35 11.86
C PRO A 24 9.08 -6.78 11.33
N VAL A 25 8.76 -6.40 10.10
CA VAL A 25 7.56 -6.81 9.38
C VAL A 25 7.78 -8.22 8.82
N ASP A 26 6.96 -9.16 9.24
CA ASP A 26 6.94 -10.52 8.69
C ASP A 26 6.09 -10.58 7.43
N LYS A 27 4.92 -9.92 7.47
CA LYS A 27 3.96 -9.91 6.37
C LYS A 27 3.30 -8.55 6.25
N ALA A 28 3.12 -8.08 5.03
CA ALA A 28 2.28 -6.92 4.72
C ALA A 28 1.31 -7.28 3.60
N ILE A 29 0.04 -6.94 3.77
CA ILE A 29 -1.01 -7.18 2.77
C ILE A 29 -1.65 -5.83 2.44
N LEU A 30 -1.62 -5.47 1.16
CA LEU A 30 -2.39 -4.34 0.64
C LEU A 30 -3.85 -4.75 0.57
N VAL A 31 -4.72 -3.97 1.20
CA VAL A 31 -6.17 -4.23 1.27
C VAL A 31 -6.95 -2.96 0.89
N GLY A 32 -8.28 -3.01 1.05
CA GLY A 32 -9.13 -1.84 0.85
C GLY A 32 -9.34 -1.45 -0.61
N SER A 33 -9.64 -0.17 -0.83
CA SER A 33 -10.09 0.36 -2.12
C SER A 33 -9.03 0.23 -3.23
N SER A 34 -7.74 0.31 -2.86
CA SER A 34 -6.59 0.25 -3.77
C SER A 34 -6.40 -1.07 -4.53
N VAL A 35 -7.01 -2.16 -4.06
CA VAL A 35 -6.97 -3.49 -4.71
C VAL A 35 -8.31 -3.93 -5.28
N LYS A 36 -9.36 -3.13 -5.09
CA LYS A 36 -10.73 -3.40 -5.57
C LYS A 36 -11.12 -2.57 -6.79
N ASP A 37 -10.19 -1.80 -7.35
CA ASP A 37 -10.45 -0.78 -8.39
C ASP A 37 -11.49 0.29 -7.95
N GLU A 38 -11.62 0.48 -6.63
CA GLU A 38 -12.54 1.44 -5.99
C GLU A 38 -11.83 2.71 -5.51
N ALA A 39 -10.49 2.75 -5.57
CA ALA A 39 -9.71 3.90 -5.15
C ALA A 39 -9.94 5.10 -6.07
N ILE A 40 -10.20 6.25 -5.47
CA ILE A 40 -10.38 7.53 -6.15
C ILE A 40 -9.27 8.50 -5.75
N TYR A 41 -9.22 9.66 -6.41
CA TYR A 41 -8.31 10.72 -5.97
C TYR A 41 -8.61 11.11 -4.52
N GLY A 42 -7.57 11.13 -3.70
CA GLY A 42 -7.68 11.41 -2.27
C GLY A 42 -7.98 10.19 -1.40
N SER A 43 -8.18 9.00 -1.97
CA SER A 43 -8.19 7.75 -1.20
C SER A 43 -6.84 7.51 -0.53
N ASP A 44 -6.90 6.93 0.66
CA ASP A 44 -5.76 6.42 1.41
C ASP A 44 -5.33 5.02 0.92
N ILE A 45 -4.32 4.46 1.60
CA ILE A 45 -3.78 3.13 1.32
C ILE A 45 -3.92 2.28 2.58
N ASP A 46 -4.76 1.25 2.51
CA ASP A 46 -4.98 0.33 3.62
C ASP A 46 -3.98 -0.82 3.62
N LEU A 47 -3.36 -1.07 4.78
CA LEU A 47 -2.38 -2.14 4.95
C LEU A 47 -2.65 -2.93 6.22
N TYR A 48 -2.68 -4.25 6.08
CA TYR A 48 -2.52 -5.16 7.19
C TYR A 48 -1.04 -5.48 7.36
N ILE A 49 -0.50 -5.29 8.57
CA ILE A 49 0.90 -5.55 8.91
C ILE A 49 0.96 -6.59 10.02
N ASP A 50 1.69 -7.67 9.76
CA ASP A 50 2.10 -8.66 10.75
C ASP A 50 3.58 -8.45 11.07
N THR A 51 3.91 -8.44 12.36
CA THR A 51 5.28 -8.24 12.84
C THR A 51 5.73 -9.47 13.60
N LYS A 52 7.01 -9.82 13.47
CA LYS A 52 7.57 -10.86 14.33
C LYS A 52 7.54 -10.36 15.77
N LYS A 53 6.85 -11.08 16.65
CA LYS A 53 7.03 -10.88 18.09
C LYS A 53 8.44 -11.37 18.44
N TYR A 54 9.25 -10.45 18.97
CA TYR A 54 10.53 -10.78 19.59
C TYR A 54 10.31 -11.65 20.82
#